data_AF-A0A8T5HU35-F1
#
_entry.id   AF-A0A8T5HU35-F1
#
_cell.length_a   1.000
_cell.length_b   1.000
_cell.length_c   1.000
_cell.angle_alpha   90.00
_cell.angle_beta   90.00
_cell.angle_gamma   90.00
#
_symmetry.space_group_name_H-M   'P 1'
#
loop_
_entity.id
_entity.type
_entity.pdbx_description
1 polymer ?
#
loop_
_entity_poly.entity_id
_entity_poly.type
_entity_poly.pdbx_seq_one_letter_code
_entity_poly.pdbx_strand_id
1 'polypeptide(L)'
;MAKRERLEVIHDILTTINKSKQIRPTKLLHKSNLSPQMFKQYIEELTKKKFIIKSETEFSLTNKGKEFLTEYRTILSFIDNFGL
;
A
#
# COMPACT_ATOMS: atom_id res chain seq x y z
N MET A 1 1.15 9.86 20.08
CA MET A 1 0.70 9.19 18.84
C MET A 1 1.94 8.68 18.13
N ALA A 2 2.10 7.37 17.98
CA ALA A 2 3.26 6.80 17.30
C ALA A 2 3.29 7.30 15.86
N LYS A 3 4.46 7.71 15.38
CA LYS A 3 4.66 8.10 13.99
C LYS A 3 4.34 6.87 13.15
N ARG A 4 3.47 7.03 12.16
CA ARG A 4 3.12 5.94 11.26
C ARG A 4 4.37 5.48 10.53
N GLU A 5 4.72 4.21 10.69
CA GLU A 5 5.94 3.68 10.11
C GLU A 5 5.79 3.54 8.60
N ARG A 6 6.89 3.70 7.86
CA ARG A 6 6.87 3.70 6.38
C ARG A 6 6.22 2.43 5.82
N LEU A 7 6.46 1.29 6.47
CA LEU A 7 5.89 0.00 6.09
C LEU A 7 4.38 -0.03 6.26
N GLU A 8 3.84 0.57 7.32
CA GLU A 8 2.40 0.66 7.54
C GLU A 8 1.73 1.49 6.45
N VAL A 9 2.35 2.61 6.04
CA VAL A 9 1.84 3.45 4.94
C VAL A 9 1.77 2.66 3.64
N ILE A 10 2.83 1.92 3.31
CA ILE A 10 2.87 1.07 2.12
C ILE A 10 1.80 -0.02 2.19
N HIS A 11 1.72 -0.72 3.33
CA HIS A 11 0.71 -1.74 3.57
C HIS A 11 -0.72 -1.20 3.37
N ASP A 12 -1.00 0.00 3.88
CA ASP A 12 -2.31 0.63 3.76
C ASP A 12 -2.70 0.99 2.33
N ILE A 13 -1.77 1.58 1.57
CA ILE A 13 -1.99 1.92 0.16
C ILE A 13 -2.29 0.63 -0.61
N LEU A 14 -1.44 -0.38 -0.47
CA LEU A 14 -1.58 -1.66 -1.17
C LEU A 14 -2.88 -2.36 -0.77
N THR A 15 -3.21 -2.41 0.52
CA THR A 15 -4.46 -3.01 1.00
C THR A 15 -5.70 -2.29 0.45
N THR A 16 -5.65 -0.95 0.35
CA THR A 16 -6.76 -0.15 -0.18
C THR A 16 -7.00 -0.43 -1.67
N ILE A 17 -5.92 -0.57 -2.44
CA ILE A 17 -5.99 -0.98 -3.85
C ILE A 17 -6.54 -2.40 -3.94
N ASN A 18 -6.07 -3.34 -3.10
CA ASN A 18 -6.47 -4.75 -3.13
C ASN A 18 -7.98 -4.93 -2.90
N LYS A 19 -8.52 -4.21 -1.90
CA LYS A 19 -9.95 -4.25 -1.56
C LYS A 19 -10.85 -3.77 -2.70
N SER A 20 -10.37 -2.86 -3.54
CA SER A 20 -11.17 -2.27 -4.62
C SER A 20 -10.97 -2.97 -5.97
N LYS A 21 -10.01 -3.90 -6.08
CA LYS A 21 -9.45 -4.50 -7.32
C LYS A 21 -8.81 -3.48 -8.27
N GLN A 22 -9.52 -2.38 -8.55
CA GLN A 22 -9.09 -1.22 -9.31
C GLN A 22 -9.58 0.04 -8.58
N ILE A 23 -8.75 1.07 -8.48
CA ILE A 23 -9.10 2.30 -7.78
C ILE A 23 -8.57 3.56 -8.45
N ARG A 24 -9.45 4.56 -8.60
CA ARG A 24 -9.07 5.88 -9.12
C ARG A 24 -8.12 6.62 -8.18
N PRO A 25 -7.13 7.39 -8.70
CA PRO A 25 -6.18 8.14 -7.88
C PRO A 25 -6.84 9.03 -6.81
N THR A 26 -7.89 9.76 -7.18
CA THR A 26 -8.62 10.65 -6.26
C THR A 26 -9.23 9.87 -5.10
N LYS A 27 -9.87 8.72 -5.41
CA LYS A 27 -10.49 7.85 -4.39
C LYS A 27 -9.44 7.20 -3.48
N LEU A 28 -8.27 6.86 -4.02
CA LEU A 28 -7.17 6.30 -3.26
C LEU A 28 -6.52 7.35 -2.34
N LEU A 29 -6.33 8.58 -2.81
CA LEU A 29 -5.83 9.70 -2.00
C LEU A 29 -6.74 9.95 -0.78
N HIS A 30 -8.05 10.08 -1.00
CA HIS A 30 -9.01 10.29 0.08
C HIS A 30 -9.03 9.14 1.11
N LYS A 31 -8.72 7.90 0.69
CA LYS A 31 -8.70 6.73 1.57
C LYS A 31 -7.36 6.48 2.27
N SER A 32 -6.25 7.02 1.75
CA SER A 32 -4.91 6.69 2.25
C SER A 32 -4.49 7.51 3.47
N ASN A 33 -5.28 8.52 3.87
CA ASN A 33 -4.96 9.45 4.97
C ASN A 33 -3.55 10.07 4.83
N LEU A 34 -3.16 10.39 3.59
CA LEU A 34 -1.88 10.99 3.24
C LEU A 34 -2.09 12.40 2.68
N SER A 35 -1.09 13.26 2.87
CA SER A 35 -1.05 14.52 2.13
C SER A 35 -0.85 14.24 0.62
N PRO A 36 -1.33 15.12 -0.28
CA PRO A 36 -1.18 14.94 -1.72
C PRO A 36 0.29 14.75 -2.16
N GLN A 37 1.21 15.44 -1.49
CA GLN A 37 2.65 15.34 -1.77
C GLN A 37 3.21 13.96 -1.41
N MET A 38 2.93 13.48 -0.19
CA MET A 38 3.38 12.15 0.25
C MET A 38 2.75 11.06 -0.61
N PHE A 39 1.46 11.17 -0.90
CA PHE A 39 0.77 10.24 -1.78
C PHE A 39 1.46 10.10 -3.13
N LYS A 40 1.80 11.22 -3.78
CA LYS A 40 2.51 11.22 -5.06
C LYS A 40 3.85 10.48 -4.97
N GLN A 41 4.64 10.76 -3.93
CA GLN A 41 5.94 10.12 -3.71
C GLN A 41 5.80 8.60 -3.54
N TYR A 42 4.87 8.14 -2.70
CA TYR A 42 4.65 6.71 -2.49
C TYR A 42 4.13 6.00 -3.75
N ILE A 43 3.17 6.59 -4.47
CA ILE A 43 2.65 5.99 -5.70
C ILE A 43 3.73 5.88 -6.76
N GLU A 44 4.57 6.90 -6.91
CA GLU A 44 5.70 6.86 -7.85
C GLU A 44 6.70 5.77 -7.47
N GLU A 45 7.05 5.66 -6.19
CA GLU A 45 7.95 4.63 -5.69
C GLU A 45 7.38 3.21 -5.90
N LEU A 46 6.12 3.00 -5.53
CA LEU A 46 5.43 1.70 -5.65
C LEU A 46 5.26 1.28 -7.11
N THR A 47 5.01 2.25 -8.00
CA THR A 47 4.93 2.01 -9.45
C THR A 47 6.31 1.64 -9.99
N LYS A 48 7.36 2.40 -9.65
CA LYS A 48 8.76 2.13 -10.05
C LYS A 48 9.24 0.76 -9.58
N LYS A 49 8.86 0.37 -8.37
CA LYS A 49 9.19 -0.94 -7.79
C LYS A 49 8.30 -2.09 -8.27
N LYS A 50 7.32 -1.81 -9.15
CA LYS A 50 6.36 -2.78 -9.71
C LYS A 50 5.46 -3.45 -8.66
N PHE A 51 5.13 -2.77 -7.56
CA PHE A 51 4.10 -3.24 -6.61
C PHE A 51 2.69 -2.91 -7.10
N ILE A 52 2.54 -1.83 -7.85
CA ILE A 52 1.28 -1.40 -8.45
C ILE A 52 1.48 -1.10 -9.94
N ILE A 53 0.40 -1.22 -10.71
CA ILE A 53 0.31 -0.77 -12.10
C ILE A 53 -0.69 0.38 -12.14
N LYS A 54 -0.30 1.44 -12.86
CA LYS A 54 -1.16 2.57 -13.20
C LYS A 54 -1.69 2.37 -14.62
N SER A 55 -3.01 2.22 -14.77
CA SER A 55 -3.69 2.36 -16.05
C SER A 55 -4.00 3.84 -16.32
N GLU A 56 -4.67 4.16 -17.43
CA GLU A 56 -5.02 5.55 -17.77
C GLU A 56 -5.80 6.27 -16.66
N THR A 57 -6.65 5.54 -15.92
CA THR A 57 -7.55 6.13 -14.92
C THR A 57 -7.49 5.49 -13.54
N GLU A 58 -6.81 4.35 -13.37
CA GLU A 58 -6.91 3.52 -12.17
C GLU A 58 -5.58 2.88 -11.75
N PHE A 59 -5.51 2.47 -10.49
CA PHE A 59 -4.42 1.69 -9.92
C PHE A 59 -4.87 0.27 -9.60
N SER A 60 -3.99 -0.68 -9.90
CA SER A 60 -4.17 -2.11 -9.65
C SER A 60 -2.91 -2.70 -9.02
N LEU A 61 -3.05 -3.77 -8.24
CA LEU A 61 -1.90 -4.50 -7.70
C LEU A 61 -1.28 -5.44 -8.73
N THR A 62 0.04 -5.56 -8.66
CA THR A 62 0.78 -6.64 -9.32
C THR A 62 0.82 -7.88 -8.45
N ASN A 63 1.33 -8.99 -9.00
CA ASN A 63 1.65 -10.19 -8.21
C ASN A 63 2.65 -9.86 -7.09
N LYS A 64 3.71 -9.11 -7.40
CA LYS A 64 4.70 -8.62 -6.42
C LYS A 64 4.05 -7.79 -5.30
N GLY A 65 3.06 -6.97 -5.64
CA GLY A 65 2.24 -6.23 -4.67
C GLY A 65 1.47 -7.13 -3.70
N LYS A 66 0.90 -8.23 -4.22
CA LYS A 66 0.17 -9.21 -3.42
C LYS A 66 1.11 -10.06 -2.55
N GLU A 67 2.29 -10.40 -3.06
CA GLU A 67 3.35 -11.09 -2.30
C GLU A 67 3.78 -10.25 -1.09
N PHE A 68 4.04 -8.95 -1.28
CA PHE A 68 4.36 -8.05 -0.17
C PHE A 68 3.29 -8.06 0.93
N LEU A 69 2.00 -8.01 0.57
CA LEU A 69 0.91 -8.06 1.56
C LEU A 69 0.91 -9.38 2.33
N THR A 70 1.22 -10.48 1.66
CA THR A 70 1.35 -11.80 2.29
C THR A 70 2.52 -11.85 3.26
N GLU A 71 3.71 -11.41 2.83
CA GLU A 71 4.91 -11.36 3.66
C GLU A 71 4.74 -10.44 4.87
N TYR A 72 4.14 -9.27 4.67
CA TYR A 72 3.86 -8.33 5.75
C TYR A 72 2.94 -8.96 6.81
N ARG A 73 1.90 -9.69 6.39
CA ARG A 73 1.03 -10.44 7.30
C ARG A 73 1.80 -11.53 8.05
N THR A 74 2.72 -12.23 7.38
CA THR A 74 3.58 -13.23 8.03
C THR A 74 4.43 -12.60 9.13
N ILE A 75 5.05 -11.45 8.86
CA ILE A 75 5.84 -10.70 9.86
C ILE A 75 4.98 -10.29 11.04
N LEU A 76 3.79 -9.73 10.81
CA LEU A 76 2.88 -9.37 11.89
C LEU A 76 2.46 -10.58 12.73
N SER A 77 2.15 -11.71 12.09
CA SER A 77 1.82 -12.93 12.83
C SER A 77 2.99 -13.47 13.64
N PHE A 78 4.22 -13.29 13.15
CA PHE A 78 5.42 -13.65 13.89
C PHE A 78 5.55 -12.77 15.14
N ILE A 79 5.47 -11.45 14.99
CA ILE A 79 5.52 -10.50 16.11
C ILE A 79 4.46 -10.84 17.17
N ASP A 80 3.21 -11.06 16.74
CA ASP A 80 2.09 -11.43 17.61
C ASP A 80 2.34 -12.75 18.35
N ASN A 81 2.82 -13.78 17.65
CA ASN A 81 3.14 -15.08 18.25
C ASN A 81 4.27 -15.03 19.29
N PHE A 82 5.21 -14.07 19.16
CA PHE A 82 6.32 -13.89 20.09
C PHE A 82 6.09 -12.76 21.10
N GLY A 83 4.93 -12.08 21.07
CA GLY A 83 4.54 -11.03 22.01
C GLY A 83 5.44 -9.79 21.98
N LEU A 84 5.99 -9.46 20.80
CA LEU A 84 6.92 -8.33 20.58
C LEU A 84 6.20 -7.03 20.20
#